data_AF-A0A971LGM8-F1
#
_entry.id   AF-A0A971LGM8-F1
#
_cell.length_a   1.000
_cell.length_b   1.000
_cell.length_c   1.000
_cell.angle_alpha   90.00
_cell.angle_beta   90.00
_cell.angle_gamma   90.00
#
_symmetry.space_group_name_H-M   'P 1'
#
loop_
_entity.id
_entity.type
_entity.pdbx_description
1 polymer ?
#
loop_
_entity_poly.entity_id
_entity_poly.type
_entity_poly.pdbx_seq_one_letter_code
_entity_poly.pdbx_strand_id
1 'polypeptide(L)' 'MGWSLLGLLLIVYAIVVVYIALKKPEKIWDMAKIKMFRKVLGELGTVIFFIVFALVALGFGIWLMVFK' A
#
# COMPACT_ATOMS: atom_id res chain seq x y z
N MET A 1 0.92 -23.77 6.31
CA MET A 1 1.90 -22.90 7.01
C MET A 1 2.30 -21.65 6.21
N GLY A 2 2.42 -21.70 4.87
CA GLY A 2 2.85 -20.53 4.06
C GLY A 2 1.82 -19.39 3.90
N TRP A 3 0.52 -19.70 3.84
CA TRP A 3 -0.53 -18.69 3.57
C TRP A 3 -0.72 -17.68 4.69
N SER A 4 -0.61 -18.10 5.95
CA SER A 4 -0.69 -17.23 7.12
C SER A 4 0.47 -16.22 7.17
N LEU A 5 1.67 -16.66 6.78
CA LEU A 5 2.84 -15.78 6.67
C LEU A 5 2.65 -14.73 5.56
N LEU A 6 2.12 -15.15 4.40
CA LEU A 6 1.79 -14.23 3.30
C LEU A 6 0.72 -13.22 3.71
N GLY A 7 -0.31 -13.66 4.43
CA GLY A 7 -1.34 -12.79 4.98
C GLY A 7 -0.77 -11.74 5.94
N LEU A 8 0.08 -12.16 6.88
CA LEU A 8 0.76 -11.24 7.82
C LEU A 8 1.61 -10.21 7.07
N LEU A 9 2.41 -10.64 6.08
CA LEU A 9 3.24 -9.76 5.27
C LEU A 9 2.40 -8.74 4.50
N LEU A 10 1.24 -9.15 3.97
CA LEU A 10 0.30 -8.25 3.29
C LEU A 10 -0.27 -7.19 4.22
N ILE A 11 -0.62 -7.55 5.46
CA ILE A 11 -1.11 -6.59 6.45
C ILE A 11 -0.01 -5.59 6.80
N VAL A 12 1.21 -6.06 7.08
CA VAL A 12 2.35 -5.17 7.37
C VAL A 12 2.62 -4.25 6.19
N TYR A 13 2.61 -4.79 4.97
CA TYR A 13 2.78 -4.01 3.75
C TYR A 13 1.70 -2.93 3.60
N ALA A 14 0.42 -3.25 3.84
CA ALA A 14 -0.67 -2.29 3.78
C ALA A 14 -0.44 -1.12 4.75
N ILE A 15 0.00 -1.40 5.98
CA ILE A 15 0.33 -0.37 6.99
C ILE A 15 1.46 0.53 6.49
N VAL A 16 2.51 -0.05 5.91
CA VAL A 16 3.64 0.72 5.36
C VAL A 16 3.20 1.60 4.20
N VAL A 17 2.34 1.11 3.30
CA VAL A 17 1.81 1.88 2.17
C VAL A 17 0.97 3.07 2.66
N VAL A 18 0.08 2.86 3.64
CA VAL A 18 -0.69 3.95 4.26
C VAL A 18 0.25 4.99 4.88
N TYR A 19 1.27 4.55 5.62
CA TYR A 19 2.25 5.44 6.22
C TYR A 19 2.97 6.30 5.15
N ILE A 20 3.44 5.68 4.06
CA ILE A 20 4.10 6.39 2.95
C ILE A 20 3.15 7.37 2.26
N ALA A 21 1.88 6.98 2.06
CA ALA A 21 0.88 7.83 1.42
C ALA A 21 0.55 9.08 2.25
N LEU A 22 0.48 8.94 3.58
CA LEU A 22 0.14 10.03 4.50
C LEU A 22 1.33 10.91 4.87
N LYS A 23 2.47 10.32 5.22
CA LYS A 23 3.67 11.06 5.66
C LYS A 23 4.51 11.58 4.51
N LYS A 24 4.32 11.05 3.30
CA LYS A 24 4.98 11.49 2.08
C LYS A 24 6.50 11.70 2.23
N PRO A 25 7.25 10.72 2.78
CA PRO A 25 8.68 10.91 3.02
C PRO A 25 9.40 11.19 1.69
N GLU A 26 10.14 12.30 1.62
CA GLU A 26 10.75 12.83 0.39
C GLU A 26 11.56 11.77 -0.36
N LYS A 27 12.40 10.99 0.34
CA LYS A 27 13.22 9.92 -0.26
C LYS A 27 12.41 8.91 -1.08
N ILE A 28 11.16 8.63 -0.68
CA ILE A 28 10.29 7.66 -1.35
C ILE A 28 9.40 8.39 -2.37
N TRP A 29 8.85 9.54 -1.99
CA TRP A 29 7.96 10.34 -2.84
C TRP A 29 8.64 11.01 -4.03
N ASP A 30 9.96 11.18 -3.97
CA ASP A 30 10.79 11.68 -5.07
C ASP A 30 11.39 10.60 -5.98
N MET A 31 11.11 9.33 -5.71
CA MET A 31 11.52 8.26 -6.62
C MET A 31 10.77 8.36 -7.95
N ALA A 32 11.42 7.96 -9.03
CA ALA A 32 10.86 7.99 -10.39
C ALA A 32 9.47 7.34 -10.49
N LYS A 33 9.24 6.25 -9.76
CA LYS A 33 7.95 5.54 -9.73
C LYS A 33 6.83 6.43 -9.19
N ILE A 34 6.96 6.96 -7.98
CA ILE A 34 5.91 7.79 -7.35
C ILE A 34 5.77 9.12 -8.10
N LYS A 35 6.87 9.71 -8.59
CA LYS A 35 6.81 10.89 -9.45
C LYS A 35 5.98 10.66 -10.71
N MET A 36 6.06 9.49 -11.34
CA MET A 36 5.23 9.15 -12.48
C MET A 36 3.75 9.08 -12.10
N PHE A 37 3.41 8.41 -10.99
CA PHE A 37 2.02 8.39 -10.49
C PHE A 37 1.50 9.79 -10.20
N ARG A 38 2.31 10.64 -9.54
CA ARG A 38 1.96 12.05 -9.25
C ARG A 38 1.77 12.88 -10.51
N LYS A 39 2.57 12.62 -11.56
CA LYS A 39 2.44 13.31 -12.84
C LYS A 39 1.14 12.94 -13.57
N VAL A 40 0.69 11.69 -13.45
CA VAL A 40 -0.52 11.19 -14.13
C VAL A 40 -1.80 11.48 -13.32
N LEU A 41 -1.78 11.19 -12.02
CA LEU A 41 -2.96 11.24 -11.14
C LEU A 41 -3.03 12.52 -10.29
N GLY A 42 -1.98 13.33 -10.29
CA GLY A 42 -1.80 14.40 -9.30
C GLY A 42 -1.41 13.86 -7.93
N GLU A 43 -1.17 14.78 -7.01
CA GLU A 43 -0.75 14.44 -5.65
C GLU A 43 -1.86 13.76 -4.85
N LEU A 44 -3.05 14.35 -4.81
CA LEU A 44 -4.21 13.78 -4.13
C LEU A 44 -4.64 12.44 -4.76
N GLY A 45 -4.65 12.35 -6.09
CA GLY A 45 -5.00 11.09 -6.78
C GLY A 45 -4.02 9.96 -6.48
N THR A 46 -2.71 10.26 -6.36
CA THR A 46 -1.70 9.26 -5.96
C THR A 46 -1.89 8.78 -4.52
N VAL A 47 -2.24 9.70 -3.60
CA VAL A 47 -2.56 9.34 -2.21
C VAL A 47 -3.78 8.42 -2.18
N ILE A 48 -4.88 8.80 -2.84
CA ILE A 48 -6.10 7.99 -2.90
C ILE A 48 -5.81 6.60 -3.49
N PHE A 49 -5.03 6.54 -4.58
CA PHE A 49 -4.63 5.28 -5.20
C PHE A 49 -3.90 4.36 -4.22
N PHE A 50 -2.91 4.88 -3.49
CA PHE A 50 -2.19 4.09 -2.50
C PHE A 50 -3.05 3.68 -1.30
N ILE A 51 -3.96 4.53 -0.85
CA ILE A 51 -4.90 4.19 0.23
C ILE A 51 -5.85 3.08 -0.21
N VAL A 52 -6.45 3.18 -1.40
CA VAL A 52 -7.32 2.13 -1.97
C VAL A 52 -6.55 0.82 -2.13
N PHE A 53 -5.33 0.88 -2.66
CA PHE A 53 -4.47 -0.29 -2.80
C PHE A 53 -4.14 -0.94 -1.45
N ALA A 54 -3.85 -0.13 -0.43
CA ALA A 54 -3.60 -0.63 0.92
C ALA A 54 -4.84 -1.29 1.54
N LEU A 55 -6.05 -0.73 1.35
CA LEU A 55 -7.29 -1.34 1.82
C LEU A 55 -7.56 -2.70 1.16
N VAL A 56 -7.32 -2.81 -0.16
CA VAL A 56 -7.43 -4.08 -0.88
C VAL A 56 -6.41 -5.09 -0.37
N ALA A 57 -5.15 -4.68 -0.19
CA ALA A 57 -4.10 -5.56 0.35
C ALA A 57 -4.41 -6.03 1.77
N LEU A 58 -4.94 -5.14 2.62
CA LEU A 58 -5.37 -5.45 3.98
C LEU A 58 -6.52 -6.46 3.98
N GLY A 59 -7.57 -6.22 3.19
CA GLY A 59 -8.70 -7.14 3.07
C GLY A 59 -8.28 -8.51 2.58
N PHE A 60 -7.39 -8.56 1.57
CA PHE A 60 -6.84 -9.80 1.05
C PHE A 60 -5.95 -10.54 2.08
N GLY A 61 -5.15 -9.79 2.83
CA GLY A 61 -4.32 -10.33 3.92
C GLY A 61 -5.14 -10.94 5.05
N ILE A 62 -6.23 -10.28 5.47
CA ILE A 62 -7.18 -10.82 6.44
C ILE A 62 -7.87 -12.07 5.90
N TRP A 63 -8.33 -12.02 4.64
CA TRP A 63 -8.99 -13.17 4.01
C TRP A 63 -8.09 -14.40 3.97
N LEU A 64 -6.80 -14.23 3.62
CA LEU A 64 -5.81 -15.30 3.63
C LEU A 64 -5.52 -15.89 5.02
N MET A 65 -5.75 -15.14 6.09
CA MET A 65 -5.53 -15.63 7.46
C MET A 65 -6.77 -16.28 8.08
N VAL A 66 -7.97 -15.87 7.66
CA VAL A 66 -9.23 -16.31 8.28
C VAL A 66 -9.92 -17.42 7.48
N PHE A 67 -9.91 -17.33 6.15
CA PHE A 67 -10.75 -18.17 5.29
C PHE A 67 -9.96 -19.19 4.45
N LYS A 68 -8.63 -19.20 4.56
CA LYS A 68 -7.74 -20.05 3.77
C LYS A 68 -6.74 -20.77 4.66
#